data_AF-A0A3D0V9F6-F1
#
_entry.id   AF-A0A3D0V9F6-F1
#
_cell.length_a   1.000
_cell.length_b   1.000
_cell.length_c   1.000
_cell.angle_alpha   90.00
_cell.angle_beta   90.00
_cell.angle_gamma   90.00
#
_symmetry.space_group_name_H-M   'P 1'
#
loop_
_entity.id
_entity.type
_entity.pdbx_description
1 polymer ?
#
loop_
_entity_poly.entity_id
_entity_poly.type
_entity_poly.pdbx_seq_one_letter_code
_entity_poly.pdbx_strand_id
1 'polypeptide(L)' 'AGKTSSNPFYFSAKDASGRKADLSMFADNQLGSGDVLPGDKSRGFIAFDIAPGAATVMISDPLMQEAARIQIPG' A
#
# COMPACT_ATOMS: atom_id res chain seq x y z
N ALA A 1 7.42 -12.08 -20.86
CA ALA A 1 6.56 -12.65 -19.81
C ALA A 1 6.46 -11.62 -18.69
N GLY A 2 5.26 -11.12 -18.37
CA GLY A 2 5.09 -10.11 -17.33
C GLY A 2 5.17 -10.76 -15.95
N LYS A 3 6.23 -10.48 -15.19
CA LYS A 3 6.33 -10.89 -13.79
C LYS A 3 6.17 -9.63 -12.95
N THR A 4 5.25 -9.65 -11.98
CA THR A 4 5.09 -8.59 -11.00
C THR A 4 5.20 -9.17 -9.59
N SER A 5 5.17 -8.32 -8.57
CA SER A 5 5.20 -8.71 -7.18
C SER A 5 4.18 -7.93 -6.37
N SER A 6 3.69 -8.52 -5.29
CA SER A 6 3.02 -7.81 -4.21
C SER A 6 4.02 -7.57 -3.08
N ASN A 7 3.96 -6.41 -2.43
CA ASN A 7 4.73 -6.10 -1.24
C ASN A 7 4.05 -4.95 -0.48
N PRO A 8 3.79 -5.08 0.84
CA PRO A 8 3.28 -3.98 1.65
C PRO A 8 4.08 -2.68 1.56
N PHE A 9 5.39 -2.76 1.31
CA PHE A 9 6.26 -1.59 1.16
C PHE A 9 6.01 -0.76 -0.09
N TYR A 10 5.20 -1.25 -1.04
CA TYR A 10 4.75 -0.45 -2.18
C TYR A 10 3.63 0.54 -1.83
N PHE A 11 3.17 0.52 -0.58
CA PHE A 11 2.13 1.41 -0.10
C PHE A 11 2.70 2.40 0.91
N SER A 12 2.28 3.65 0.80
CA SER A 12 2.54 4.68 1.79
C SER A 12 1.29 5.52 2.00
N ALA A 13 1.13 6.10 3.19
CA ALA A 13 0.04 7.02 3.46
C ALA A 13 0.57 8.32 4.06
N LYS A 14 -0.19 9.40 3.85
CA LYS A 14 -0.03 10.69 4.51
C LYS A 14 -1.35 11.13 5.11
N ASP A 15 -1.29 11.74 6.28
CA ASP A 15 -2.47 12.35 6.91
C ASP A 15 -2.81 13.70 6.24
N ALA A 16 -3.89 14.34 6.68
CA ALA A 16 -4.36 15.62 6.16
C ALA A 16 -3.31 16.77 6.27
N SER A 17 -2.34 16.65 7.18
CA SER A 17 -1.24 17.63 7.33
C SER A 17 -0.05 17.33 6.41
N GLY A 18 -0.09 16.22 5.67
CA GLY A 18 0.99 15.75 4.81
C GLY A 18 2.05 14.93 5.54
N ARG A 19 1.86 14.65 6.84
CA ARG A 19 2.79 13.81 7.63
C ARG A 19 2.66 12.36 7.20
N LYS A 20 3.81 11.70 7.01
CA LYS A 20 3.87 10.29 6.63
C LYS A 20 3.34 9.41 7.78
N ALA A 21 2.51 8.43 7.42
CA ALA A 21 2.01 7.41 8.32
C ALA A 21 2.99 6.24 8.43
N ASP A 22 2.92 5.52 9.54
CA ASP A 22 3.74 4.33 9.79
C ASP A 22 3.01 3.08 9.34
N LEU A 23 3.66 2.27 8.50
CA LEU A 23 3.10 0.99 8.04
C LEU A 23 3.13 -0.04 9.17
N SER A 24 1.99 -0.63 9.49
CA SER A 24 1.94 -1.79 10.39
C SER A 24 2.31 -3.06 9.63
N MET A 25 3.37 -3.73 10.10
CA MET A 25 3.93 -4.94 9.47
C MET A 25 3.29 -6.25 9.93
N PHE A 26 2.34 -6.18 10.87
CA PHE A 26 1.68 -7.33 11.48
C PHE A 26 0.17 -7.15 11.56
N ALA A 27 -0.43 -6.55 10.53
CA ALA A 27 -1.87 -6.44 10.45
C ALA A 27 -2.51 -7.81 10.21
N ASP A 28 -3.72 -8.00 10.75
CA ASP A 28 -4.51 -9.20 10.44
C ASP A 28 -4.72 -9.31 8.92
N ASN A 29 -4.50 -10.50 8.36
CA ASN A 29 -4.61 -10.79 6.93
C ASN A 29 -3.83 -9.80 6.03
N GLN A 30 -2.64 -9.39 6.47
CA GLN A 30 -1.77 -8.51 5.71
C GLN A 30 -1.45 -9.05 4.31
N LEU A 31 -1.34 -8.14 3.34
CA LEU A 31 -0.90 -8.47 1.98
C LEU A 31 0.48 -9.15 2.01
N GLY A 32 0.56 -10.34 1.41
CA GLY A 32 1.82 -11.07 1.32
C GLY A 32 2.85 -10.38 0.42
N SER A 33 4.13 -10.58 0.75
CA SER A 33 5.24 -10.19 -0.13
C SER A 33 5.65 -11.37 -1.00
N GLY A 34 5.73 -11.17 -2.31
CA GLY A 34 6.17 -12.23 -3.23
C GLY A 34 5.78 -11.98 -4.67
N ASP A 35 6.21 -12.91 -5.52
CA ASP A 35 5.89 -12.88 -6.95
C ASP A 35 4.41 -13.16 -7.21
N VAL A 36 3.85 -12.44 -8.18
CA VAL A 36 2.50 -12.68 -8.71
C VAL A 36 2.62 -13.02 -10.18
N LEU A 37 2.17 -14.23 -10.54
CA LEU A 37 2.27 -14.75 -11.90
C LEU A 37 1.23 -14.10 -12.83
N PRO A 38 1.44 -14.13 -14.16
CA PRO A 38 0.44 -13.67 -15.11
C PRO A 38 -0.94 -14.31 -14.89
N GLY A 39 -1.97 -13.49 -14.72
CA GLY A 39 -3.35 -13.93 -14.48
C GLY A 39 -3.71 -14.12 -13.00
N ASP A 40 -2.72 -14.22 -12.12
CA ASP A 40 -2.93 -14.37 -10.68
C ASP A 40 -3.21 -13.03 -9.99
N LYS A 41 -3.74 -13.12 -8.77
CA LYS A 41 -4.00 -11.98 -7.88
C LYS A 41 -3.55 -12.29 -6.47
N SER A 42 -2.79 -11.38 -5.87
CA SER A 42 -2.55 -11.33 -4.43
C SER A 42 -3.56 -10.40 -3.77
N ARG A 43 -4.05 -10.76 -2.57
CA ARG A 43 -5.00 -9.95 -1.79
C ARG A 43 -4.65 -10.01 -0.31
N GLY A 44 -4.88 -8.90 0.38
CA GLY A 44 -4.70 -8.76 1.82
C GLY A 44 -4.87 -7.30 2.22
N PHE A 45 -4.65 -7.01 3.49
CA PHE A 45 -4.77 -5.66 4.03
C PHE A 45 -3.42 -4.94 4.11
N ILE A 46 -3.49 -3.62 4.01
CA ILE A 46 -2.42 -2.69 4.34
C ILE A 46 -2.97 -1.80 5.45
N ALA A 47 -2.28 -1.74 6.59
CA ALA A 47 -2.70 -0.94 7.72
C ALA A 47 -1.63 0.10 8.05
N PHE A 48 -2.08 1.31 8.37
CA PHE A 48 -1.20 2.41 8.78
C PHE A 48 -1.60 2.92 10.16
N ASP A 49 -0.61 3.21 11.00
CA ASP A 49 -0.79 4.10 12.14
C ASP A 49 -0.73 5.54 11.64
N ILE A 50 -1.84 6.26 11.76
CA ILE A 50 -2.07 7.57 11.16
C ILE A 50 -3.01 8.40 12.03
N ALA A 51 -2.84 9.72 11.99
CA ALA A 51 -3.77 10.61 12.67
C ALA A 51 -5.19 10.46 12.10
N PRO A 52 -6.23 10.64 12.92
CA PRO A 52 -7.62 10.55 12.47
C PRO A 52 -7.93 11.64 11.44
N GLY A 53 -8.84 11.31 10.51
CA GLY A 53 -9.31 12.21 9.45
C GLY A 53 -8.90 11.74 8.06
N ALA A 54 -8.94 12.65 7.09
CA ALA A 54 -8.64 12.32 5.70
C ALA A 54 -7.18 11.84 5.53
N ALA A 55 -7.00 10.88 4.63
CA ALA A 55 -5.68 10.32 4.30
C ALA A 55 -5.47 10.26 2.79
N THR A 56 -4.22 10.35 2.37
CA THR A 56 -3.81 10.05 0.99
C THR A 56 -2.96 8.79 0.99
N VAL A 57 -3.39 7.76 0.27
CA VAL A 57 -2.62 6.54 0.06
C VAL A 57 -1.97 6.62 -1.32
N MET A 58 -0.66 6.41 -1.39
CA MET A 58 0.11 6.31 -2.62
C MET A 58 0.57 4.87 -2.79
N ILE A 59 0.35 4.33 -3.99
CA ILE A 59 0.73 2.98 -4.39
C ILE A 59 1.80 3.10 -5.45
N SER A 60 2.94 2.46 -5.24
CA SER A 60 4.02 2.39 -6.21
C SER A 60 4.07 1.03 -6.91
N ASP A 61 4.70 1.01 -8.07
CA ASP A 61 5.09 -0.23 -8.72
C ASP A 61 6.36 -0.83 -8.08
N PRO A 62 6.84 -2.01 -8.53
CA PRO A 62 8.08 -2.60 -8.03
C PRO A 62 9.35 -1.77 -8.26
N LEU A 63 9.30 -0.77 -9.16
CA LEU A 63 10.38 0.19 -9.42
C LEU A 63 10.25 1.47 -8.57
N MET A 64 9.32 1.48 -7.60
CA MET A 64 9.01 2.61 -6.71
C MET A 64 8.49 3.85 -7.45
N GLN A 65 7.89 3.67 -8.62
CA GLN A 65 7.20 4.75 -9.36
C GLN A 65 5.73 4.81 -8.93
N GLU A 66 5.17 6.02 -8.76
CA GLU A 66 3.76 6.19 -8.42
C GLU A 66 2.87 5.57 -9.51
N ALA A 67 2.15 4.51 -9.14
CA ALA A 67 1.22 3.81 -10.01
C ALA A 67 -0.22 4.27 -9.78
N ALA A 68 -0.55 4.63 -8.55
CA ALA A 68 -1.86 5.15 -8.19
C ALA A 68 -1.82 5.99 -6.91
N ARG A 69 -2.83 6.84 -6.76
CA ARG A 69 -3.10 7.63 -5.56
C ARG A 69 -4.58 7.60 -5.23
N ILE A 70 -4.89 7.43 -3.96
CA ILE A 70 -6.25 7.30 -3.45
C ILE A 70 -6.43 8.28 -2.31
N GLN A 71 -7.53 9.03 -2.34
CA GLN A 71 -7.96 9.88 -1.24
C GLN A 71 -8.98 9.12 -0.40
N ILE A 72 -8.72 8.99 0.90
CA ILE A 72 -9.63 8.41 1.87
C ILE A 72 -10.26 9.57 2.65
N PRO A 73 -11.59 9.76 2.59
CA PRO A 73 -12.28 10.76 3.40
C PRO A 73 -12.19 10.38 4.90
N GLY A 74 -12.22 11.41 5.75
CA GLY A 74 -12.23 11.25 7.21
C GLY A 74 -13.61 10.96 7.78
#